data_AF-K6WES0-F1
#
_entry.id   AF-K6WES0-F1
#
_cell.length_a   1.000
_cell.length_b   1.000
_cell.length_c   1.000
_cell.angle_alpha   90.00
_cell.angle_beta   90.00
_cell.angle_gamma   90.00
#
_symmetry.space_group_name_H-M   'P 1'
#
loop_
_entity.id
_entity.type
_entity.pdbx_description
1 polymer ?
#
loop_
_entity_poly.entity_id
_entity_poly.type
_entity_poly.pdbx_seq_one_letter_code
_entity_poly.pdbx_strand_id
1 'polypeptide(L)'
;MAVMRGPRQQRMLGADAVGDYLLGLPLLIAPRRCAQLLALPDAGSTFYPRVLGGVLAGTATASVIERVRKVDSSAGLGVAGAAAVNTLGGGAVAFWLTTPEAAGLPRRGRALLWGIASGVLALGAVEAWALRR
;
A
#
# COMPACT_ATOMS: atom_id res chain seq x y z
N MET A 1 23.22 -21.40 7.96
CA MET A 1 24.13 -20.46 7.25
C MET A 1 23.29 -19.28 6.80
N ALA A 2 23.55 -18.09 7.34
CA ALA A 2 22.92 -16.86 6.92
C ALA A 2 23.28 -16.56 5.46
N VAL A 3 22.31 -16.55 4.55
CA VAL A 3 22.55 -16.02 3.20
C VAL A 3 22.56 -14.50 3.31
N MET A 4 23.75 -13.91 3.50
CA MET A 4 23.89 -12.47 3.49
C MET A 4 23.50 -11.92 2.10
N ARG A 5 22.47 -11.06 2.07
CA ARG A 5 22.05 -10.39 0.84
C ARG A 5 23.18 -9.51 0.30
N GLY A 6 23.47 -9.66 -0.99
CA GLY A 6 24.50 -8.88 -1.63
C GLY A 6 24.19 -7.37 -1.65
N PRO A 7 25.22 -6.51 -1.73
CA PRO A 7 25.05 -5.05 -1.74
C PRO A 7 24.21 -4.54 -2.92
N ARG A 8 24.15 -5.30 -4.03
CA ARG A 8 23.28 -4.98 -5.19
C ARG A 8 21.80 -5.11 -4.84
N GLN A 9 21.39 -6.19 -4.18
CA GLN A 9 20.00 -6.43 -3.81
C GLN A 9 19.51 -5.38 -2.80
N GLN A 10 20.34 -5.01 -1.82
CA GLN A 10 19.98 -3.95 -0.86
C GLN A 10 19.81 -2.58 -1.53
N ARG A 11 20.62 -2.27 -2.54
CA ARG A 11 20.47 -1.03 -3.32
C ARG A 11 19.20 -1.05 -4.15
N MET A 12 18.86 -2.18 -4.78
CA MET A 12 17.61 -2.34 -5.54
C MET A 12 16.39 -2.16 -4.65
N LEU A 13 16.31 -2.85 -3.50
CA LEU A 13 15.21 -2.68 -2.54
C LEU A 13 15.09 -1.23 -2.03
N GLY A 14 16.23 -0.57 -1.81
CA GLY A 14 16.26 0.84 -1.41
C GLY A 14 15.74 1.78 -2.50
N ALA A 15 16.16 1.56 -3.75
CA ALA A 15 15.71 2.37 -4.88
C ALA A 15 14.22 2.17 -5.16
N ASP A 16 13.76 0.92 -5.13
CA ASP A 16 12.36 0.53 -5.29
C ASP A 16 11.47 1.20 -4.23
N ALA A 17 11.83 1.07 -2.95
CA ALA A 17 11.11 1.72 -1.85
C ALA A 17 11.06 3.25 -1.99
N VAL A 18 12.15 3.88 -2.44
CA VAL A 18 12.18 5.34 -2.65
C VAL A 18 11.25 5.71 -3.81
N GLY A 19 11.33 5.02 -4.95
CA GLY A 19 10.45 5.27 -6.09
C GLY A 19 8.97 5.13 -5.73
N ASP A 20 8.63 4.04 -5.05
CA ASP A 20 7.26 3.76 -4.65
C ASP A 20 6.72 4.74 -3.60
N TYR A 21 7.53 5.21 -2.64
CA TYR A 21 7.07 6.26 -1.71
C TYR A 21 6.93 7.61 -2.40
N LEU A 22 7.87 7.95 -3.30
CA LEU A 22 7.82 9.21 -4.05
C LEU A 22 6.59 9.30 -4.95
N LEU A 23 6.09 8.17 -5.46
CA LEU A 23 4.85 8.13 -6.23
C LEU A 23 3.62 7.94 -5.32
N GLY A 24 3.71 7.03 -4.36
CA GLY A 24 2.60 6.58 -3.55
C GLY A 24 2.08 7.62 -2.56
N LEU A 25 2.97 8.27 -1.80
CA LEU A 25 2.56 9.25 -0.79
C LEU A 25 1.88 10.48 -1.40
N PRO A 26 2.41 11.09 -2.49
CA PRO A 26 1.73 12.22 -3.12
C PRO A 26 0.35 11.83 -3.70
N LEU A 27 0.23 10.63 -4.29
CA LEU A 27 -1.06 10.10 -4.77
C LEU A 27 -2.06 9.89 -3.62
N LEU A 28 -1.60 9.48 -2.44
CA LEU A 28 -2.44 9.30 -1.27
C LEU A 28 -2.93 10.65 -0.70
N ILE A 29 -2.04 11.63 -0.58
CA ILE A 29 -2.28 12.92 0.08
C ILE A 29 -3.01 13.90 -0.85
N ALA A 30 -2.52 14.05 -2.08
CA ALA A 30 -2.97 15.04 -3.05
C ALA A 30 -3.25 14.39 -4.43
N PRO A 31 -4.19 13.42 -4.50
CA PRO A 31 -4.42 12.57 -5.68
C PRO A 31 -4.65 13.37 -6.97
N ARG A 32 -5.48 14.43 -6.93
CA ARG A 32 -5.81 15.23 -8.12
C ARG A 32 -4.60 15.99 -8.64
N ARG A 33 -3.86 16.65 -7.76
CA ARG A 33 -2.67 17.43 -8.13
C ARG A 33 -1.59 16.51 -8.71
N CYS A 34 -1.38 15.35 -8.10
CA CYS A 34 -0.39 14.39 -8.57
C CYS A 34 -0.80 13.76 -9.91
N ALA A 35 -2.07 13.37 -10.07
CA ALA A 35 -2.56 12.86 -11.35
C ALA A 35 -2.40 13.90 -12.48
N GLN A 36 -2.69 15.17 -12.21
CA GLN A 36 -2.48 16.26 -13.16
C GLN A 36 -1.00 16.48 -13.50
N LEU A 37 -0.12 16.50 -12.50
CA LEU A 37 1.33 16.66 -12.69
C LEU A 37 1.94 15.51 -13.49
N LEU A 38 1.43 14.29 -13.29
CA LEU A 38 1.87 13.09 -14.01
C LEU A 38 1.17 12.91 -15.37
N ALA A 39 0.30 13.86 -15.76
CA ALA A 39 -0.53 13.78 -16.96
C ALA A 39 -1.33 12.46 -17.06
N LEU A 40 -1.76 11.92 -15.91
CA LEU A 40 -2.65 10.77 -15.86
C LEU A 40 -4.05 11.17 -16.35
N PRO A 41 -4.77 10.25 -17.00
CA PRO A 41 -6.14 10.52 -17.44
C PRO A 41 -7.03 10.90 -16.24
N ASP A 42 -7.89 11.90 -16.44
CA ASP A 42 -8.83 12.31 -15.41
C ASP A 42 -9.83 11.18 -15.15
N ALA A 43 -9.74 10.58 -13.96
CA ALA A 43 -10.59 9.47 -13.57
C ALA A 43 -11.99 9.93 -13.11
N GLY A 44 -12.27 11.25 -13.08
CA GLY A 44 -13.52 11.82 -12.56
C GLY A 44 -13.69 11.64 -11.04
N SER A 45 -12.77 10.94 -10.39
CA SER A 45 -12.78 10.58 -8.98
C SER A 45 -11.36 10.46 -8.43
N THR A 46 -11.21 10.79 -7.15
CA THR A 46 -9.96 10.59 -6.39
C THR A 46 -9.79 9.17 -5.86
N PHE A 47 -10.77 8.29 -6.08
CA PHE A 47 -10.75 6.90 -5.61
C PHE A 47 -9.52 6.14 -6.12
N TYR A 48 -9.38 5.97 -7.44
CA TYR A 48 -8.29 5.16 -8.01
C TYR A 48 -6.90 5.70 -7.70
N PRO A 49 -6.61 7.01 -7.83
CA PRO A 49 -5.32 7.55 -7.44
C PRO A 49 -4.97 7.29 -5.97
N ARG A 50 -5.95 7.39 -5.06
CA ARG A 50 -5.71 7.11 -3.63
C ARG A 50 -5.46 5.63 -3.34
N VAL A 51 -6.23 4.74 -3.97
CA VAL A 51 -6.01 3.30 -3.84
C VAL A 51 -4.63 2.92 -4.37
N LEU A 52 -4.25 3.43 -5.55
CA LEU A 52 -2.92 3.24 -6.12
C LEU A 52 -1.84 3.78 -5.18
N GLY A 53 -2.03 4.98 -4.63
CA GLY A 53 -1.11 5.58 -3.66
C GLY A 53 -0.93 4.72 -2.40
N GLY A 54 -2.03 4.15 -1.88
CA GLY A 54 -2.00 3.25 -0.72
C GLY A 54 -1.26 1.95 -1.01
N VAL A 55 -1.48 1.36 -2.18
CA VAL A 55 -0.77 0.14 -2.61
C VAL A 55 0.72 0.41 -2.81
N LEU A 56 1.10 1.49 -3.48
CA LEU A 56 2.51 1.87 -3.68
C LEU A 56 3.21 2.17 -2.36
N ALA A 57 2.58 2.93 -1.45
CA ALA A 57 3.12 3.14 -0.11
C ALA A 57 3.23 1.81 0.67
N GLY A 58 2.28 0.90 0.45
CA GLY A 58 2.30 -0.50 0.91
C GLY A 58 3.54 -1.25 0.45
N THR A 59 3.78 -1.28 -0.85
CA THR A 59 4.93 -1.93 -1.48
C THR A 59 6.24 -1.31 -1.02
N ALA A 60 6.32 0.02 -0.96
CA ALA A 60 7.49 0.71 -0.42
C ALA A 60 7.80 0.29 1.02
N THR A 61 6.76 0.25 1.87
CA THR A 61 6.88 -0.20 3.27
C THR A 61 7.34 -1.65 3.32
N ALA A 62 6.81 -2.50 2.45
CA ALA A 62 7.23 -3.88 2.31
C ALA A 62 8.73 -3.96 1.94
N SER A 63 9.18 -3.26 0.90
CA SER A 63 10.60 -3.23 0.49
C SER A 63 11.52 -2.69 1.61
N VAL A 64 11.08 -1.72 2.41
CA VAL A 64 11.81 -1.26 3.61
C VAL A 64 11.89 -2.35 4.68
N ILE A 65 10.77 -3.01 5.00
CA ILE A 65 10.73 -4.14 5.94
C ILE A 65 11.67 -5.24 5.49
N GLU A 66 11.66 -5.56 4.19
CA GLU A 66 12.58 -6.53 3.61
C GLU A 66 14.02 -6.11 3.89
N ARG A 67 14.39 -4.88 3.52
CA ARG A 67 15.74 -4.36 3.67
C ARG A 67 16.26 -4.39 5.11
N VAL A 68 15.39 -4.13 6.10
CA VAL A 68 15.76 -4.08 7.53
C VAL A 68 15.77 -5.46 8.19
N ARG A 69 14.95 -6.40 7.73
CA ARG A 69 14.93 -7.78 8.28
C ARG A 69 16.25 -8.49 8.02
N LYS A 70 16.94 -8.87 9.11
CA LYS A 70 18.15 -9.72 9.10
C LYS A 70 17.85 -11.22 8.94
N VAL A 71 16.73 -11.59 8.33
CA VAL A 71 16.28 -12.99 8.34
C VAL A 71 17.15 -13.83 7.41
N ASP A 72 17.67 -14.93 7.96
CA ASP A 72 18.66 -15.86 7.41
C ASP A 72 18.22 -16.66 6.17
N SER A 73 16.98 -16.49 5.71
CA SER A 73 16.45 -17.23 4.58
C SER A 73 16.30 -16.35 3.34
N SER A 74 16.60 -16.92 2.19
CA SER A 74 16.29 -16.39 0.85
C SER A 74 14.79 -16.21 0.58
N ALA A 75 13.95 -16.29 1.61
CA ALA A 75 12.52 -16.04 1.52
C ALA A 75 12.27 -14.53 1.45
N GLY A 76 11.54 -14.09 0.42
CA GLY A 76 11.10 -12.70 0.30
C GLY A 76 10.16 -12.27 1.42
N LEU A 77 9.57 -11.07 1.28
CA LEU A 77 8.65 -10.46 2.24
C LEU A 77 7.55 -11.36 2.83
N GLY A 78 7.00 -12.28 2.02
CA GLY A 78 5.92 -13.19 2.42
C GLY A 78 4.77 -12.45 3.12
N VAL A 79 4.37 -12.98 4.27
CA VAL A 79 3.27 -12.46 5.12
C VAL A 79 3.50 -11.01 5.57
N ALA A 80 4.75 -10.57 5.77
CA ALA A 80 5.04 -9.21 6.23
C ALA A 80 4.80 -8.14 5.16
N GLY A 81 5.12 -8.45 3.90
CA GLY A 81 4.82 -7.55 2.79
C GLY A 81 3.32 -7.51 2.52
N ALA A 82 2.66 -8.67 2.54
CA ALA A 82 1.22 -8.76 2.39
C ALA A 82 0.49 -7.90 3.45
N ALA A 83 0.91 -8.00 4.72
CA ALA A 83 0.36 -7.19 5.80
C ALA A 83 0.49 -5.68 5.56
N ALA A 84 1.66 -5.24 5.10
CA ALA A 84 1.92 -3.83 4.80
C ALA A 84 1.04 -3.30 3.66
N VAL A 85 0.97 -4.05 2.56
CA VAL A 85 0.15 -3.68 1.38
C VAL A 85 -1.34 -3.70 1.73
N ASN A 86 -1.82 -4.74 2.41
CA ASN A 86 -3.22 -4.84 2.82
C ASN A 86 -3.61 -3.71 3.77
N THR A 87 -2.74 -3.38 4.74
CA THR A 87 -3.02 -2.31 5.69
C THR A 87 -3.10 -0.94 5.01
N LEU A 88 -2.14 -0.61 4.14
CA LEU A 88 -2.10 0.69 3.48
C LEU A 88 -3.11 0.80 2.32
N GLY A 89 -3.31 -0.25 1.54
CA GLY A 89 -4.34 -0.30 0.48
C GLY A 89 -5.76 -0.28 1.04
N GLY A 90 -6.06 -1.15 2.00
CA GLY A 90 -7.36 -1.17 2.70
C GLY A 90 -7.63 0.12 3.47
N GLY A 91 -6.60 0.66 4.12
CA GLY A 91 -6.66 1.96 4.80
C GLY A 91 -6.93 3.12 3.84
N ALA A 92 -6.34 3.11 2.64
CA ALA A 92 -6.61 4.13 1.62
C ALA A 92 -8.07 4.10 1.15
N VAL A 93 -8.64 2.90 0.95
CA VAL A 93 -10.08 2.76 0.62
C VAL A 93 -10.94 3.27 1.77
N ALA A 94 -10.68 2.82 3.00
CA ALA A 94 -11.43 3.24 4.18
C ALA A 94 -11.37 4.76 4.38
N PHE A 95 -10.18 5.36 4.20
CA PHE A 95 -9.99 6.80 4.29
C PHE A 95 -10.71 7.55 3.17
N TRP A 96 -10.73 7.04 1.94
CA TRP A 96 -11.50 7.67 0.88
C TRP A 96 -13.01 7.60 1.14
N LEU A 97 -13.50 6.52 1.74
CA LEU A 97 -14.92 6.36 2.10
C LEU A 97 -15.43 7.38 3.12
N THR A 98 -14.54 8.05 3.86
CA THR A 98 -14.91 9.14 4.78
C THR A 98 -14.96 10.51 4.10
N THR A 99 -14.59 10.62 2.83
CA THR A 99 -14.59 11.89 2.09
C THR A 99 -15.99 12.26 1.57
N PRO A 100 -16.25 13.56 1.30
CA PRO A 100 -17.50 13.99 0.68
C PRO A 100 -17.75 13.38 -0.70
N GLU A 101 -16.69 13.05 -1.45
CA GLU A 101 -16.81 12.43 -2.77
C GLU A 101 -17.46 11.05 -2.68
N ALA A 102 -17.10 10.27 -1.66
CA ALA A 102 -17.71 8.97 -1.37
C ALA A 102 -19.16 9.08 -0.87
N ALA A 103 -19.58 10.26 -0.37
CA ALA A 103 -20.95 10.51 0.07
C ALA A 103 -21.97 10.46 -1.10
N GLY A 104 -21.51 10.67 -2.34
CA GLY A 104 -22.34 10.58 -3.54
C GLY A 104 -22.59 9.15 -4.04
N LEU A 105 -21.88 8.14 -3.51
CA LEU A 105 -22.06 6.75 -3.95
C LEU A 105 -23.45 6.19 -3.55
N PRO A 106 -24.04 5.33 -4.39
CA PRO A 106 -25.20 4.53 -4.00
C PRO A 106 -24.93 3.73 -2.73
N ARG A 107 -25.94 3.59 -1.84
CA ARG A 107 -25.80 2.88 -0.55
C ARG A 107 -25.19 1.49 -0.70
N ARG A 108 -25.59 0.75 -1.74
CA ARG A 108 -25.05 -0.59 -2.06
C ARG A 108 -23.54 -0.55 -2.37
N GLY A 109 -23.10 0.43 -3.16
CA GLY A 109 -21.68 0.61 -3.50
C GLY A 109 -20.84 0.98 -2.28
N ARG A 110 -21.36 1.88 -1.43
CA ARG A 110 -20.69 2.24 -0.17
C ARG A 110 -20.57 1.04 0.78
N ALA A 111 -21.64 0.27 0.94
CA ALA A 111 -21.62 -0.93 1.79
C ALA A 111 -20.63 -1.98 1.29
N LEU A 112 -20.61 -2.23 -0.03
CA LEU A 112 -19.66 -3.15 -0.66
C LEU A 112 -18.20 -2.70 -0.42
N LEU A 113 -17.90 -1.42 -0.65
CA LEU A 113 -16.55 -0.89 -0.46
C LEU A 113 -16.11 -0.92 0.99
N TRP A 114 -16.99 -0.64 1.94
CA TRP A 114 -16.69 -0.84 3.36
C TRP A 114 -16.40 -2.32 3.66
N GLY A 115 -17.19 -3.24 3.12
CA GLY A 115 -16.94 -4.67 3.25
C GLY A 115 -15.56 -5.09 2.72
N ILE A 116 -15.18 -4.60 1.53
CA ILE A 116 -13.85 -4.85 0.95
C ILE A 116 -12.76 -4.25 1.84
N ALA A 117 -12.88 -2.97 2.22
CA ALA A 117 -11.88 -2.29 3.05
C ALA A 117 -11.69 -2.99 4.40
N SER A 118 -12.78 -3.34 5.08
CA SER A 118 -12.75 -4.08 6.34
C SER A 118 -12.15 -5.48 6.17
N GLY A 119 -12.49 -6.20 5.10
CA GLY A 119 -11.92 -7.52 4.82
C GLY A 119 -10.41 -7.48 4.57
N VAL A 120 -9.96 -6.53 3.75
CA VAL A 120 -8.52 -6.34 3.47
C VAL A 120 -7.76 -5.90 4.73
N LEU A 121 -8.31 -4.98 5.52
CA LEU A 121 -7.72 -4.57 6.80
C LEU A 121 -7.68 -5.73 7.81
N ALA A 122 -8.72 -6.57 7.86
CA ALA A 122 -8.75 -7.74 8.71
C ALA A 122 -7.66 -8.75 8.31
N LEU A 123 -7.48 -9.01 7.01
CA LEU A 123 -6.39 -9.83 6.50
C LEU A 123 -5.02 -9.26 6.91
N GLY A 124 -4.80 -7.96 6.69
CA GLY A 124 -3.56 -7.29 7.09
C GLY A 124 -3.30 -7.40 8.60
N ALA A 125 -4.35 -7.31 9.43
CA ALA A 125 -4.24 -7.48 10.87
C ALA A 125 -3.91 -8.92 11.28
N VAL A 126 -4.54 -9.93 10.65
CA VAL A 126 -4.23 -11.35 10.87
C VAL A 126 -2.79 -11.67 10.50
N GLU A 127 -2.33 -11.17 9.35
CA GLU A 127 -0.95 -11.34 8.88
C GLU A 127 0.05 -10.66 9.83
N ALA A 128 -0.23 -9.43 10.25
CA ALA A 128 0.59 -8.71 11.23
C ALA A 128 0.63 -9.40 12.59
N TRP A 129 -0.47 -10.00 13.03
CA TRP A 129 -0.54 -10.77 14.27
C TRP A 129 0.22 -12.09 14.17
N ALA A 130 0.12 -12.80 13.05
CA ALA A 130 0.86 -14.03 12.80
C ALA A 130 2.39 -13.81 12.86
N LEU A 131 2.87 -12.62 12.50
CA LEU A 131 4.29 -12.25 12.57
C LEU A 131 4.80 -11.90 13.96
N ARG A 132 3.90 -11.65 14.93
CA ARG A 132 4.26 -11.35 16.33
C ARG A 132 4.40 -12.61 17.18
N ARG A 133 3.98 -13.77 16.67
CA ARG A 133 4.08 -15.07 17.32
C ARG A 133 5.35 -15.78 16.87
#